data_AF-A0A8B0SWG0-F1
#
_entry.id   AF-A0A8B0SWG0-F1
#
_cell.length_a   1.000
_cell.length_b   1.000
_cell.length_c   1.000
_cell.angle_alpha   90.00
_cell.angle_beta   90.00
_cell.angle_gamma   90.00
#
_symmetry.space_group_name_H-M   'P 1'
#
loop_
_entity.id
_entity.type
_entity.pdbx_description
1 polymer ?
#
loop_
_entity_poly.entity_id
_entity_poly.type
_entity_poly.pdbx_seq_one_letter_code
_entity_poly.pdbx_strand_id
1 'polypeptide(L)'
;MRAQAGQFSWSASWRVPPVRQKAREESNPYESLLVSLNRAVRRGSVPDEYQSVPVTSEVLQVPAGLRATADRVWVGHHLKVVRYSLDNVSLSPRMVRESDFWQPGTRAVMFSTPAGLLTAGGRMQIWVTTSDEGVKR
;
A
#
# COMPACT_ATOMS: atom_id res chain seq x y z
N MET A 1 2.71 -71.94 -22.49
CA MET A 1 1.45 -71.22 -22.23
C MET A 1 1.64 -70.32 -21.02
N ARG A 2 1.38 -69.02 -21.21
CA ARG A 2 1.22 -67.92 -20.22
C ARG A 2 0.07 -68.24 -19.23
N ALA A 3 -0.14 -67.59 -18.08
CA ALA A 3 0.36 -66.34 -17.52
C ALA A 3 0.12 -66.27 -15.99
N GLN A 4 0.93 -65.44 -15.33
CA GLN A 4 0.84 -64.99 -13.93
C GLN A 4 -0.42 -64.16 -13.63
N ALA A 5 -0.89 -64.29 -12.40
CA ALA A 5 -2.02 -63.55 -11.82
C ALA A 5 -1.68 -62.06 -11.64
N GLY A 6 -2.50 -61.20 -12.26
CA GLY A 6 -2.40 -59.75 -12.17
C GLY A 6 -3.02 -59.20 -10.88
N GLN A 7 -2.23 -58.40 -10.16
CA GLN A 7 -2.68 -57.56 -9.05
C GLN A 7 -3.45 -56.35 -9.60
N PHE A 8 -4.69 -56.17 -9.17
CA PHE A 8 -5.47 -54.96 -9.44
C PHE A 8 -5.17 -53.91 -8.37
N SER A 9 -4.36 -52.91 -8.73
CA SER A 9 -4.13 -51.70 -7.93
C SER A 9 -5.02 -50.57 -8.47
N TRP A 10 -5.95 -50.08 -7.65
CA TRP A 10 -6.65 -48.83 -7.92
C TRP A 10 -5.78 -47.67 -7.44
N SER A 11 -5.43 -46.74 -8.33
CA SER A 11 -4.79 -45.47 -7.97
C SER A 11 -5.39 -44.34 -8.79
N ALA A 12 -6.49 -43.77 -8.28
CA ALA A 12 -6.99 -42.49 -8.76
C ALA A 12 -6.07 -41.38 -8.24
N SER A 13 -5.11 -40.95 -9.06
CA SER A 13 -4.21 -39.83 -8.77
C SER A 13 -4.63 -38.62 -9.62
N TRP A 14 -5.69 -37.91 -9.22
CA TRP A 14 -5.86 -36.52 -9.61
C TRP A 14 -5.10 -35.63 -8.64
N ARG A 15 -3.79 -35.49 -8.85
CA ARG A 15 -3.05 -34.37 -8.25
C ARG A 15 -3.29 -33.15 -9.13
N VAL A 16 -4.30 -32.37 -8.78
CA VAL A 16 -4.34 -30.95 -9.15
C VAL A 16 -3.21 -30.29 -8.36
N PRO A 17 -2.14 -29.76 -8.98
CA PRO A 17 -1.12 -29.04 -8.22
C PRO A 17 -1.76 -27.79 -7.59
N PRO A 18 -1.51 -27.48 -6.30
CA PRO A 18 -2.04 -26.27 -5.68
C PRO A 18 -1.43 -25.04 -6.38
N VAL A 19 -2.30 -24.08 -6.67
CA VAL A 19 -2.06 -22.77 -7.27
C VAL A 19 -0.89 -22.06 -6.55
N ARG A 20 0.34 -22.21 -7.06
CA ARG A 20 1.51 -21.46 -6.58
C ARG A 20 2.04 -20.45 -7.59
N GLN A 21 1.51 -20.43 -8.81
CA GLN A 21 1.93 -19.50 -9.86
C GLN A 21 1.14 -18.19 -9.90
N LYS A 22 -0.17 -18.20 -9.59
CA LYS A 22 -0.98 -16.96 -9.62
C LYS A 22 -0.51 -15.89 -8.63
N ALA A 23 0.02 -16.30 -7.47
CA ALA A 23 0.52 -15.34 -6.49
C ALA A 23 1.77 -14.58 -6.99
N ARG A 24 2.64 -15.20 -7.80
CA ARG A 24 3.90 -14.57 -8.23
C ARG A 24 3.74 -13.69 -9.47
N GLU A 25 2.83 -14.08 -10.37
CA GLU A 25 2.49 -13.29 -11.56
C GLU A 25 1.62 -12.07 -11.24
N GLU A 26 0.90 -12.05 -10.12
CA GLU A 26 0.22 -10.86 -9.59
C GLU A 26 1.17 -9.96 -8.76
N SER A 27 2.15 -10.54 -8.06
CA SER A 27 3.13 -9.73 -7.29
C SER A 27 3.99 -8.82 -8.17
N ASN A 28 4.50 -9.30 -9.30
CA ASN A 28 5.35 -8.49 -10.18
C ASN A 28 4.64 -7.25 -10.77
N PRO A 29 3.41 -7.35 -11.33
CA PRO A 29 2.66 -6.18 -11.79
C PRO A 29 2.17 -5.31 -10.64
N TYR A 30 1.80 -5.88 -9.48
CA TYR A 30 1.37 -5.09 -8.32
C TYR A 30 2.51 -4.27 -7.71
N GLU A 31 3.70 -4.87 -7.52
CA GLU A 31 4.89 -4.17 -7.05
C GLU A 31 5.33 -3.10 -8.06
N SER A 32 5.33 -3.42 -9.36
CA SER A 32 5.65 -2.45 -10.41
C SER A 32 4.68 -1.26 -10.43
N LEU A 33 3.39 -1.51 -10.17
CA LEU A 33 2.36 -0.47 -10.06
C LEU A 33 2.62 0.44 -8.85
N LEU A 34 2.92 -0.13 -7.67
CA LEU A 34 3.27 0.64 -6.47
C LEU A 34 4.52 1.49 -6.69
N VAL A 35 5.55 0.93 -7.32
CA VAL A 35 6.80 1.65 -7.63
C VAL A 35 6.53 2.81 -8.60
N SER A 36 5.72 2.58 -9.64
CA SER A 36 5.36 3.61 -10.63
C SER A 36 4.55 4.73 -10.00
N LEU A 37 3.56 4.38 -9.19
CA LEU A 37 2.73 5.33 -8.43
C LEU A 37 3.57 6.18 -7.49
N ASN A 38 4.41 5.54 -6.67
CA ASN A 38 5.30 6.22 -5.73
C ASN A 38 6.26 7.17 -6.47
N ARG A 39 6.81 6.77 -7.62
CA ARG A 39 7.67 7.63 -8.44
C ARG A 39 6.92 8.84 -8.99
N ALA A 40 5.71 8.65 -9.51
CA ALA A 40 4.87 9.75 -10.02
C ALA A 40 4.53 10.73 -8.89
N VAL A 41 4.01 10.21 -7.79
CA VAL A 41 3.65 10.96 -6.58
C VAL A 41 4.82 11.83 -6.10
N ARG A 42 6.04 11.26 -6.09
CA ARG A 42 7.26 11.98 -5.70
C ARG A 42 7.63 13.12 -6.63
N ARG A 43 7.23 13.05 -7.90
CA ARG A 43 7.41 14.12 -8.92
C ARG A 43 6.30 15.17 -8.86
N GLY A 44 5.34 15.03 -7.94
CA GLY A 44 4.17 15.90 -7.85
C GLY A 44 3.10 15.62 -8.91
N SER A 45 3.27 14.56 -9.70
CA SER A 45 2.26 14.06 -10.63
C SER A 45 1.57 12.83 -10.05
N VAL A 46 0.43 12.46 -10.60
CA VAL A 46 -0.20 11.17 -10.33
C VAL A 46 -0.41 10.52 -11.70
N PRO A 47 -0.23 9.20 -11.86
CA PRO A 47 -0.37 8.55 -13.16
C PRO A 47 -1.76 8.80 -13.76
N ASP A 48 -1.86 8.88 -15.09
CA ASP A 48 -3.09 9.26 -15.81
C ASP A 48 -4.27 8.32 -15.49
N GLU A 49 -3.96 7.08 -15.16
CA GLU A 49 -4.92 6.05 -14.75
C GLU A 49 -5.51 6.24 -13.33
N TYR A 50 -5.10 7.28 -12.60
CA TYR A 50 -5.67 7.67 -11.30
C TYR A 50 -6.47 8.96 -11.43
N GLN A 51 -7.75 8.88 -11.05
CA GLN A 51 -8.63 10.04 -11.02
C GLN A 51 -8.54 10.76 -9.68
N SER A 52 -8.52 12.10 -9.71
CA SER A 52 -8.66 12.90 -8.50
C SER A 52 -10.11 12.89 -8.04
N VAL A 53 -10.32 12.65 -6.75
CA VAL A 53 -11.64 12.69 -6.12
C VAL A 53 -11.64 13.71 -4.97
N PRO A 54 -12.80 14.28 -4.59
CA PRO A 54 -12.89 15.21 -3.47
C PRO A 54 -12.39 14.57 -2.17
N VAL A 55 -11.71 15.36 -1.33
CA VAL A 55 -11.45 14.99 0.06
C VAL A 55 -12.79 14.97 0.79
N THR A 56 -13.05 13.89 1.53
CA THR A 56 -14.33 13.72 2.24
C THR A 56 -14.08 13.43 3.72
N SER A 57 -13.59 12.24 4.04
CA SER A 57 -13.44 11.77 5.41
C SER A 57 -12.12 11.03 5.62
N GLU A 58 -11.11 11.38 4.82
CA GLU A 58 -9.75 10.88 4.96
C GLU A 58 -9.14 11.31 6.30
N VAL A 59 -8.99 10.34 7.20
CA VAL A 59 -8.31 10.51 8.48
C VAL A 59 -7.03 9.67 8.48
N LEU A 60 -5.97 10.24 9.02
CA LEU A 60 -4.71 9.57 9.25
C LEU A 60 -4.40 9.59 10.74
N GLN A 61 -4.19 8.41 11.31
CA GLN A 61 -3.66 8.30 12.67
C GLN A 61 -2.22 8.82 12.68
N VAL A 62 -1.91 9.69 13.64
CA VAL A 62 -0.59 10.32 13.77
C VAL A 62 -0.11 10.30 15.23
N PRO A 63 1.21 10.21 15.46
CA PRO A 63 1.80 10.33 16.79
C PRO A 63 1.49 11.67 17.49
N ALA A 64 1.36 11.63 18.82
CA ALA A 64 0.97 12.72 19.72
C ALA A 64 1.05 14.15 19.13
N GLY A 65 2.05 14.99 19.34
CA GLY A 65 2.07 16.40 18.90
C GLY A 65 2.10 16.69 17.38
N LEU A 66 1.53 15.83 16.53
CA LEU A 66 1.38 16.03 15.10
C LEU A 66 -0.09 16.15 14.71
N ARG A 67 -0.35 16.77 13.57
CA ARG A 67 -1.68 16.85 12.96
C ARG A 67 -1.57 16.58 11.47
N ALA A 68 -2.36 15.65 10.96
CA ALA A 68 -2.50 15.42 9.53
C ALA A 68 -3.81 16.03 9.01
N THR A 69 -3.78 16.65 7.84
CA THR A 69 -4.96 17.19 7.15
C THR A 69 -4.90 16.76 5.70
N ALA A 70 -5.96 16.11 5.19
CA ALA A 70 -6.00 15.62 3.82
C ALA A 70 -6.16 16.80 2.84
N ASP A 71 -5.27 16.88 1.86
CA ASP A 71 -5.27 17.92 0.83
C ASP A 71 -5.92 17.43 -0.46
N ARG A 72 -5.58 16.20 -0.88
CA ARG A 72 -5.97 15.62 -2.16
C ARG A 72 -6.09 14.11 -2.06
N VAL A 73 -7.02 13.56 -2.83
CA VAL A 73 -7.26 12.13 -2.94
C VAL A 73 -7.24 11.74 -4.42
N TRP A 74 -6.63 10.58 -4.69
CA TRP A 74 -6.68 9.93 -5.98
C TRP A 74 -7.06 8.46 -5.81
N VAL A 75 -7.82 7.93 -6.76
CA VAL A 75 -8.25 6.53 -6.77
C VAL A 75 -8.00 5.94 -8.16
N GLY A 76 -7.45 4.73 -8.18
CA GLY A 76 -7.17 3.99 -9.41
C GLY A 76 -6.64 2.60 -9.07
N HIS A 77 -6.91 1.59 -9.90
CA HIS A 77 -6.35 0.24 -9.74
C HIS A 77 -6.49 -0.37 -8.32
N HIS A 78 -7.66 -0.22 -7.69
CA HIS A 78 -7.95 -0.66 -6.30
C HIS A 78 -7.06 -0.04 -5.21
N LEU A 79 -6.35 1.03 -5.55
CA LEU A 79 -5.55 1.83 -4.64
C LEU A 79 -6.18 3.21 -4.48
N LYS A 80 -6.13 3.70 -3.24
CA LYS A 80 -6.39 5.09 -2.89
C LYS A 80 -5.08 5.71 -2.44
N VAL A 81 -4.71 6.85 -3.03
CA VAL A 81 -3.60 7.67 -2.58
C VAL A 81 -4.16 8.93 -1.97
N VAL A 82 -3.76 9.23 -0.73
CA VAL A 82 -4.13 10.47 -0.06
C VAL A 82 -2.86 11.24 0.22
N ARG A 83 -2.84 12.52 -0.18
CA ARG A 83 -1.81 13.46 0.25
C ARG A 83 -2.32 14.22 1.46
N TYR A 84 -1.53 14.22 2.53
CA TYR A 84 -1.78 15.00 3.73
C TYR A 84 -0.73 16.11 3.90
N SER A 85 -1.15 17.25 4.42
CA SER A 85 -0.29 18.17 5.17
C SER A 85 -0.07 17.60 6.57
N LEU A 86 1.19 17.35 6.94
CA LEU A 86 1.58 16.93 8.28
C LEU A 86 2.24 18.10 9.01
N ASP A 87 1.58 18.61 10.04
CA ASP A 87 2.00 19.75 10.85
C ASP A 87 2.51 19.26 12.22
N ASN A 88 3.68 19.76 12.64
CA ASN A 88 4.15 19.61 14.02
C ASN A 88 3.56 20.73 14.87
N VAL A 89 2.49 20.42 15.59
CA VAL A 89 1.77 21.37 16.47
C VAL A 89 2.40 21.48 17.86
N SER A 90 3.52 20.79 18.10
CA SER A 90 4.27 20.89 19.35
C SER A 90 5.38 21.93 19.31
N LEU A 91 5.85 22.33 20.50
CA LEU A 91 6.94 23.30 20.67
C LEU A 91 8.34 22.70 20.49
N SER A 92 8.46 21.39 20.24
CA SER A 92 9.74 20.71 20.06
C SER A 92 9.84 20.00 18.70
N PRO A 93 11.05 19.84 18.13
CA PRO A 93 11.25 19.02 16.94
C PRO A 93 10.80 17.58 17.17
N ARG A 94 10.23 16.95 16.14
CA ARG A 94 9.75 15.57 16.18
C ARG A 94 10.37 14.74 15.09
N MET A 95 10.89 13.57 15.48
CA MET A 95 11.26 12.53 14.54
C MET A 95 10.00 11.76 14.15
N VAL A 96 9.79 11.59 12.84
CA VAL A 96 8.73 10.81 12.23
C VAL A 96 9.33 9.72 11.36
N ARG A 97 8.70 8.55 11.37
CA ARG A 97 9.06 7.41 10.54
C ARG A 97 7.84 6.95 9.78
N GLU A 98 8.04 6.35 8.62
CA GLU A 98 6.94 5.80 7.83
C GLU A 98 6.10 4.82 8.67
N SER A 99 6.75 4.00 9.51
CA SER A 99 6.16 3.09 10.50
C SER A 99 5.04 3.71 11.34
N ASP A 100 5.15 5.00 11.65
CA ASP A 100 4.21 5.71 12.53
C ASP A 100 2.84 5.95 11.88
N PHE A 101 2.76 5.79 10.55
CA PHE A 101 1.57 6.03 9.74
C PHE A 101 0.98 4.74 9.14
N TRP A 102 1.57 3.58 9.44
CA TRP A 102 1.04 2.30 8.95
C TRP A 102 -0.25 1.92 9.67
N GLN A 103 -1.29 1.76 8.87
CA GLN A 103 -2.61 1.28 9.30
C GLN A 103 -3.01 0.06 8.45
N PRO A 104 -3.99 -0.76 8.89
CA PRO A 104 -4.52 -1.84 8.05
C PRO A 104 -4.86 -1.36 6.63
N GLY A 105 -4.35 -2.08 5.62
CA GLY A 105 -4.53 -1.71 4.22
C GLY A 105 -3.54 -0.69 3.67
N THR A 106 -2.65 -0.11 4.49
CA THR A 106 -1.54 0.71 3.99
C THR A 106 -0.59 -0.15 3.17
N ARG A 107 -0.14 0.39 2.03
CA ARG A 107 0.78 -0.26 1.08
C ARG A 107 2.07 0.53 0.91
N ALA A 108 1.97 1.85 1.00
CA ALA A 108 3.13 2.72 1.02
C ALA A 108 2.84 3.98 1.82
N VAL A 109 3.87 4.48 2.47
CA VAL A 109 3.92 5.82 3.07
C VAL A 109 5.14 6.50 2.48
N MET A 110 5.01 7.77 2.09
CA MET A 110 6.12 8.54 1.54
C MET A 110 6.11 9.95 2.11
N PHE A 111 7.30 10.47 2.40
CA PHE A 111 7.50 11.85 2.86
C PHE A 111 8.02 12.73 1.73
N SER A 112 7.65 14.02 1.77
CA SER A 112 8.18 15.02 0.83
C SER A 112 9.67 15.29 1.05
N THR A 113 10.15 15.09 2.28
CA THR A 113 11.55 15.27 2.66
C THR A 113 12.16 13.95 3.15
N PRO A 114 13.42 13.63 2.78
CA PRO A 114 14.07 12.39 3.23
C PRO A 114 14.34 12.39 4.74
N ALA A 115 14.55 13.57 5.33
CA ALA A 115 14.76 13.71 6.75
C ALA A 115 13.40 13.63 7.47
N GLY A 116 13.19 12.56 8.22
CA GLY A 116 12.04 12.40 9.12
C GLY A 116 12.05 13.37 10.30
N LEU A 117 12.88 14.42 10.31
CA LEU A 117 12.87 15.42 11.37
C LEU A 117 11.96 16.59 10.97
N LEU A 118 10.87 16.76 11.70
CA LEU A 118 9.95 17.87 11.56
C LEU A 118 10.20 18.89 12.67
N THR A 119 10.64 20.10 12.33
CA THR A 119 10.89 21.18 13.30
C THR A 119 9.63 21.58 14.06
N ALA A 120 9.78 22.25 15.20
CA ALA A 120 8.64 22.81 15.94
C ALA A 120 7.87 23.81 15.06
N GLY A 121 6.55 23.66 14.97
CA GLY A 121 5.70 24.44 14.04
C GLY A 121 5.92 24.13 12.55
N GLY A 122 6.81 23.18 12.22
CA GLY A 122 7.13 22.81 10.84
C GLY A 122 6.02 22.02 10.16
N ARG A 123 6.09 21.96 8.83
CA ARG A 123 5.16 21.20 7.98
C ARG A 123 5.90 20.39 6.93
N MET A 124 5.40 19.20 6.62
CA MET A 124 5.78 18.42 5.45
C MET A 124 4.56 17.85 4.74
N GLN A 125 4.70 17.43 3.48
CA GLN A 125 3.67 16.60 2.83
C GLN A 125 4.00 15.14 3.01
N ILE A 126 2.96 14.34 3.21
CA ILE A 126 3.05 12.89 3.22
C ILE A 126 2.00 12.30 2.29
N TRP A 127 2.34 11.19 1.64
CA TRP A 127 1.43 10.43 0.81
C TRP A 127 1.24 9.06 1.43
N VAL A 128 -0.02 8.66 1.55
CA VAL A 128 -0.40 7.35 2.07
C VAL A 128 -1.18 6.63 0.98
N THR A 129 -0.67 5.49 0.55
CA THR A 129 -1.32 4.60 -0.42
C THR A 129 -1.96 3.46 0.34
N THR A 130 -3.27 3.28 0.17
CA THR A 130 -4.05 2.19 0.76
C THR A 130 -4.71 1.34 -0.32
N SER A 131 -4.84 0.03 -0.09
CA SER A 131 -5.63 -0.86 -0.95
C SER A 131 -6.98 -1.22 -0.32
N ASP A 132 -8.00 -1.43 -1.13
CA ASP A 132 -9.31 -1.91 -0.66
C ASP A 132 -9.28 -3.26 0.09
N GLU A 133 -8.26 -4.11 -0.15
CA GLU A 133 -8.10 -5.40 0.54
C GLU A 133 -7.95 -5.30 2.08
N GLY A 134 -7.53 -4.14 2.60
CA GLY A 134 -7.29 -3.96 4.04
C GLY A 134 -8.51 -3.52 4.84
N VAL A 135 -9.59 -3.10 4.16
CA VAL A 135 -10.84 -2.74 4.81
C VAL A 135 -11.68 -4.01 4.92
N LYS A 136 -11.55 -4.73 6.04
CA LYS A 136 -12.58 -5.71 6.42
C LYS A 136 -13.89 -4.93 6.57
N ARG A 137 -14.80 -5.11 5.61
CA ARG A 137 -16.19 -4.68 5.72
C ARG A 137 -16.88 -5.37 6.89
#